data_AF-A0A9D4KY25-F1
#
_entry.id   AF-A0A9D4KY25-F1
#
_cell.length_a   1.000
_cell.length_b   1.000
_cell.length_c   1.000
_cell.angle_alpha   90.00
_cell.angle_beta   90.00
_cell.angle_gamma   90.00
#
_symmetry.space_group_name_H-M   'P 1'
#
loop_
_entity.id
_entity.type
_entity.pdbx_description
1 polymer ?
#
loop_
_entity_poly.entity_id
_entity_poly.type
_entity_poly.pdbx_seq_one_letter_code
_entity_poly.pdbx_strand_id
1 'polypeptide(L)'
;MKAIIQRVTEATVTVDGNLVSSIGKGLCVLVGIGRKDAAKDADWLVKKIINLRLFDGDDGKRWDKSVKDKNYEVLCVSQFTLHTILKGNKPDFHNSMGPDEAPIFYDNFIQLMKQNYSEDKIKNGVFGAMMQVHIQNDGPVTIPLESPENLPEPKVRKYQDCKITSRNQSSSSLASNQSCSSLNSEPAFKSDTAVETQDSAKDS
;
A
#
# COMPACT_ATOMS: atom_id res chain seq x y z
N MET A 1 12.77 7.11 8.14
CA MET A 1 11.94 5.90 8.29
C MET A 1 12.76 4.67 7.95
N LYS A 2 12.63 3.59 8.72
CA LYS A 2 13.43 2.37 8.55
C LYS A 2 12.55 1.17 8.25
N ALA A 3 13.07 0.20 7.51
CA ALA A 3 12.46 -1.11 7.39
C ALA A 3 13.50 -2.22 7.29
N ILE A 4 13.14 -3.40 7.78
CA ILE A 4 13.83 -4.65 7.47
C ILE A 4 12.88 -5.48 6.60
N ILE A 5 13.28 -5.72 5.36
CA ILE A 5 12.53 -6.52 4.40
C ILE A 5 13.11 -7.91 4.36
N GLN A 6 12.27 -8.92 4.52
CA GLN A 6 12.65 -10.33 4.42
C GLN A 6 11.83 -10.98 3.31
N ARG A 7 12.50 -11.69 2.41
CA ARG A 7 11.83 -12.52 1.43
C ARG A 7 11.34 -13.79 2.13
N VAL A 8 10.09 -14.18 1.87
CA VAL A 8 9.47 -15.30 2.59
C VAL A 8 8.74 -16.25 1.66
N THR A 9 8.73 -17.54 2.02
CA THR A 9 7.82 -18.53 1.45
C THR A 9 6.43 -18.45 2.11
N GLU A 10 6.39 -18.08 3.39
CA GLU A 10 5.21 -17.78 4.18
C GLU A 10 5.59 -16.90 5.38
N ALA A 11 4.63 -16.12 5.88
CA ALA A 11 4.77 -15.42 7.15
C ALA A 11 3.41 -15.22 7.83
N THR A 12 3.38 -15.30 9.15
CA THR A 12 2.15 -15.16 9.93
C THR A 12 2.35 -14.27 11.17
N VAL A 13 1.26 -13.67 11.61
CA VAL A 13 1.18 -12.94 12.88
C VAL A 13 0.13 -13.60 13.74
N THR A 14 0.50 -13.93 14.97
CA THR A 14 -0.43 -14.35 16.01
C THR A 14 -0.41 -13.40 17.20
N VAL A 15 -1.55 -13.26 17.88
CA VAL A 15 -1.71 -12.53 19.13
C VAL A 15 -2.43 -13.45 20.10
N ASP A 16 -1.86 -13.67 21.28
CA ASP A 16 -2.37 -14.60 22.29
C ASP A 16 -2.66 -16.00 21.72
N GLY A 17 -1.82 -16.46 20.79
CA GLY A 17 -1.96 -17.75 20.10
C GLY A 17 -2.98 -17.80 18.97
N ASN A 18 -3.74 -16.73 18.73
CA ASN A 18 -4.74 -16.64 17.67
C ASN A 18 -4.14 -16.06 16.39
N LEU A 19 -4.44 -16.67 15.24
CA LEU A 19 -4.01 -16.16 13.94
C LEU A 19 -4.73 -14.84 13.62
N VAL A 20 -3.95 -13.78 13.46
CA VAL A 20 -4.44 -12.46 13.02
C VAL A 20 -4.32 -12.33 11.52
N SER A 21 -3.17 -12.74 10.99
CA SER A 21 -2.77 -12.42 9.62
C SER A 21 -1.79 -13.46 9.10
N SER A 22 -1.88 -13.75 7.81
CA SER A 22 -1.04 -14.73 7.13
C SER A 22 -0.83 -14.30 5.69
N ILE A 23 0.36 -14.57 5.18
CA ILE A 23 0.71 -14.47 3.76
C ILE A 23 1.40 -15.75 3.30
N GLY A 24 1.26 -16.07 2.02
CA GLY A 24 2.11 -17.04 1.32
C GLY A 24 3.42 -16.40 0.86
N LYS A 25 3.84 -16.74 -0.36
CA LYS A 25 5.09 -16.22 -0.95
C LYS A 25 5.03 -14.70 -1.05
N GLY A 26 6.12 -14.05 -0.65
CA GLY A 26 6.15 -12.60 -0.63
C GLY A 26 7.23 -11.99 0.24
N LEU A 27 6.87 -10.90 0.90
CA LEU A 27 7.76 -10.13 1.78
C LEU A 27 7.16 -9.98 3.17
N CYS A 28 7.95 -10.26 4.21
CA CYS A 28 7.68 -9.80 5.57
C CYS A 28 8.50 -8.54 5.84
N VAL A 29 7.83 -7.45 6.19
CA VAL A 29 8.43 -6.12 6.35
C VAL A 29 8.24 -5.63 7.78
N LEU A 30 9.33 -5.54 8.53
CA LEU A 30 9.36 -4.88 9.84
C LEU A 30 9.56 -3.39 9.62
N VAL A 31 8.62 -2.56 10.07
CA VAL A 31 8.56 -1.12 9.76
C VAL A 31 8.82 -0.29 11.01
N GLY A 32 9.87 0.51 11.00
CA GLY A 32 10.27 1.39 12.09
C GLY A 32 10.01 2.86 11.74
N ILE A 33 9.14 3.50 12.51
CA ILE A 33 8.80 4.91 12.36
C ILE A 33 9.59 5.73 13.39
N GLY A 34 10.39 6.65 12.90
CA GLY A 34 11.22 7.56 13.69
C GLY A 34 10.48 8.86 13.99
N ARG A 35 10.88 9.54 15.07
CA ARG A 35 10.26 10.79 15.55
C ARG A 35 10.24 11.92 14.51
N LYS A 36 11.17 11.92 13.57
CA LYS A 36 11.30 12.96 12.53
C LYS A 36 10.72 12.55 11.18
N ASP A 37 10.14 11.35 11.10
CA ASP A 37 9.59 10.85 9.83
C ASP A 37 8.37 11.66 9.43
N ALA A 38 8.27 11.96 8.13
CA ALA A 38 7.15 12.66 7.54
C ALA A 38 6.52 11.82 6.41
N ALA A 39 5.38 12.28 5.88
CA ALA A 39 4.67 11.58 4.80
C ALA A 39 5.57 11.24 3.58
N LYS A 40 6.55 12.10 3.27
CA LYS A 40 7.53 11.86 2.18
C LYS A 40 8.41 10.62 2.40
N ASP A 41 8.71 10.30 3.66
CA ASP A 41 9.51 9.13 4.03
C ASP A 41 8.72 7.85 3.81
N ALA A 42 7.45 7.85 4.22
CA ALA A 42 6.51 6.76 3.95
C ALA A 42 6.35 6.54 2.45
N ASP A 43 6.07 7.60 1.68
CA ASP A 43 5.95 7.54 0.22
C ASP A 43 7.18 6.93 -0.46
N TRP A 44 8.38 7.36 -0.03
CA TRP A 44 9.63 6.84 -0.56
C TRP A 44 9.79 5.35 -0.25
N LEU A 45 9.54 4.96 1.00
CA LEU A 45 9.75 3.60 1.48
C LEU A 45 8.76 2.62 0.83
N VAL A 46 7.49 3.01 0.72
CA VAL A 46 6.44 2.25 0.01
C VAL A 46 6.87 1.95 -1.43
N LYS A 47 7.29 2.98 -2.17
CA LYS A 47 7.75 2.84 -3.55
C LYS A 47 8.97 1.92 -3.64
N LYS A 48 9.89 1.99 -2.67
CA LYS A 48 11.05 1.10 -2.64
C LYS A 48 10.66 -0.34 -2.37
N ILE A 49 9.83 -0.62 -1.35
CA ILE A 49 9.40 -1.98 -1.00
C ILE A 49 8.72 -2.66 -2.18
N ILE A 50 7.72 -1.99 -2.79
CA ILE A 50 6.89 -2.59 -3.84
C ILE A 50 7.70 -2.90 -5.11
N ASN A 51 8.70 -2.08 -5.44
CA ASN A 51 9.48 -2.20 -6.67
C ASN A 51 10.84 -2.89 -6.47
N LEU A 52 11.18 -3.31 -5.23
CA LEU A 52 12.46 -3.96 -4.95
C LEU A 52 12.51 -5.33 -5.64
N ARG A 53 13.50 -5.52 -6.51
CA ARG A 53 13.66 -6.76 -7.29
C ARG A 53 14.35 -7.83 -6.46
N LEU A 54 13.57 -8.60 -5.71
CA LEU A 54 14.06 -9.65 -4.80
C LEU A 54 13.76 -11.07 -5.27
N PHE A 55 13.02 -11.23 -6.37
CA PHE A 55 12.61 -12.52 -6.90
C PHE A 55 13.26 -12.78 -8.25
N ASP A 56 13.43 -14.05 -8.59
CA ASP A 56 14.01 -14.46 -9.86
C ASP A 56 12.98 -14.29 -11.00
N GLY A 57 13.46 -13.95 -12.18
CA GLY A 57 12.70 -13.90 -13.43
C GLY A 57 12.20 -15.28 -13.85
N ASP A 58 11.20 -15.29 -14.72
CA ASP A 58 10.62 -16.55 -15.24
C ASP A 58 11.59 -17.29 -16.17
N ASP A 59 12.60 -16.58 -16.69
CA ASP A 59 13.74 -17.07 -17.45
C ASP A 59 14.91 -17.56 -16.56
N GLY A 60 14.73 -17.57 -15.23
CA GLY A 60 15.77 -17.93 -14.26
C GLY A 60 16.75 -16.79 -13.95
N LYS A 61 16.56 -15.59 -14.49
CA LYS A 61 17.43 -14.44 -14.20
C LYS A 61 17.25 -13.98 -12.75
N ARG A 62 18.34 -14.03 -11.98
CA ARG A 62 18.28 -13.65 -10.56
C ARG A 62 18.04 -12.15 -10.36
N TRP A 63 17.33 -11.80 -9.28
CA TRP A 63 17.09 -10.40 -8.87
C TRP A 63 16.39 -9.54 -9.93
N ASP A 64 15.39 -10.10 -10.61
CA ASP A 64 14.74 -9.44 -11.75
C ASP A 64 13.32 -8.98 -11.45
N LYS A 65 12.60 -9.65 -10.55
CA LYS A 65 11.18 -9.40 -10.32
C LYS A 65 10.94 -8.85 -8.92
N SER A 66 10.04 -7.88 -8.84
CA SER A 66 9.53 -7.34 -7.58
C SER A 66 8.39 -8.19 -7.03
N VAL A 67 7.96 -7.88 -5.79
CA VAL A 67 6.78 -8.53 -5.19
C VAL A 67 5.53 -8.31 -6.06
N LYS A 68 5.41 -7.12 -6.65
CA LYS A 68 4.33 -6.75 -7.55
C LYS A 68 4.38 -7.55 -8.85
N ASP A 69 5.56 -7.69 -9.45
CA ASP A 69 5.72 -8.44 -10.71
C ASP A 69 5.35 -9.93 -10.57
N LYS A 70 5.54 -10.50 -9.37
CA LYS A 70 5.17 -11.89 -9.07
C LYS A 70 3.74 -12.06 -8.53
N ASN A 71 2.99 -10.97 -8.38
CA ASN A 71 1.68 -10.96 -7.74
C ASN A 71 1.65 -11.60 -6.33
N TYR A 72 2.75 -11.42 -5.60
CA TYR A 72 2.98 -11.98 -4.27
C TYR A 72 2.49 -11.05 -3.15
N GLU A 73 2.49 -11.52 -1.92
CA GLU A 73 1.90 -10.80 -0.80
C GLU A 73 2.93 -10.02 0.01
N VAL A 74 2.48 -9.07 0.81
CA VAL A 74 3.34 -8.32 1.74
C VAL A 74 2.67 -8.30 3.11
N LEU A 75 3.41 -8.74 4.13
CA LEU A 75 3.02 -8.64 5.53
C LEU A 75 3.83 -7.52 6.18
N CYS A 76 3.18 -6.45 6.59
CA CYS A 76 3.81 -5.35 7.32
C CYS A 76 3.59 -5.51 8.83
N VAL A 77 4.64 -5.31 9.63
CA VAL A 77 4.56 -5.34 11.10
C VAL A 77 5.28 -4.12 11.67
N SER A 78 4.61 -3.38 12.56
CA SER A 78 5.21 -2.24 13.26
C SER A 78 6.35 -2.70 14.18
N GLN A 79 7.53 -2.11 14.05
CA GLN A 79 8.74 -2.50 14.79
C GLN A 79 9.53 -1.25 15.23
N PHE A 80 9.13 -0.64 16.34
CA PHE A 80 9.79 0.57 16.87
C PHE A 80 11.27 0.34 17.24
N THR A 81 11.64 -0.88 17.60
CA THR A 81 13.02 -1.22 18.01
C THR A 81 14.06 -1.00 16.92
N LEU A 82 13.66 -0.83 15.65
CA LEU A 82 14.58 -0.46 14.57
C LEU A 82 15.22 0.94 14.76
N HIS A 83 14.61 1.79 15.59
CA HIS A 83 15.16 3.09 16.00
C HIS A 83 15.86 3.03 17.37
N THR A 84 16.45 1.87 17.71
CA THR A 84 17.23 1.71 18.93
C THR A 84 18.57 2.43 18.86
N ILE A 85 18.98 2.99 19.99
CA ILE A 85 20.36 3.35 20.33
C ILE A 85 20.77 2.49 21.52
N LEU A 86 22.04 2.11 21.59
CA LEU A 86 22.58 1.37 22.73
C LEU A 86 23.33 2.32 23.65
N LYS A 87 22.90 2.41 24.92
CA LYS A 87 23.64 3.06 26.01
C LYS A 87 24.33 1.94 26.80
N GLY A 88 25.57 1.61 26.41
CA GLY A 88 26.20 0.35 26.82
C GLY A 88 25.44 -0.83 26.20
N ASN A 89 24.93 -1.74 27.03
CA ASN A 89 24.11 -2.88 26.58
C ASN A 89 22.60 -2.62 26.70
N LYS A 90 22.19 -1.46 27.25
CA LYS A 90 20.78 -1.12 27.42
C LYS A 90 20.23 -0.46 26.15
N PRO A 91 19.16 -1.00 25.55
CA PRO A 91 18.50 -0.34 24.43
C PRO A 91 17.72 0.89 24.90
N ASP A 92 17.76 1.93 24.08
CA ASP A 92 17.07 3.20 24.23
C ASP A 92 16.36 3.53 22.93
N PHE A 93 15.08 3.90 23.00
CA PHE A 93 14.20 4.05 21.84
C PHE A 93 13.70 5.48 21.63
N HIS A 94 14.35 6.50 22.22
CA HIS A 94 13.91 7.90 22.14
C HIS A 94 13.79 8.47 20.71
N ASN A 95 14.42 7.82 19.73
CA ASN A 95 14.32 8.18 18.31
C ASN A 95 13.07 7.63 17.63
N SER A 96 12.33 6.72 18.26
CA SER A 96 11.07 6.21 17.72
C SER A 96 9.97 7.26 17.83
N MET A 97 9.00 7.22 16.92
CA MET A 97 7.79 8.02 17.02
C MET A 97 7.00 7.64 18.29
N GLY A 98 6.35 8.64 18.89
CA GLY A 98 5.60 8.45 20.15
C GLY A 98 4.35 7.59 19.97
N PRO A 99 3.82 7.00 21.06
CA PRO A 99 2.71 6.06 21.00
C PRO A 99 1.38 6.67 20.52
N ASP A 100 1.22 8.00 20.63
CA ASP A 100 0.00 8.69 20.17
C ASP A 100 0.00 8.92 18.65
N GLU A 101 1.17 9.25 18.08
CA GLU A 101 1.31 9.57 16.65
C GLU A 101 1.61 8.33 15.78
N ALA A 102 2.35 7.36 16.34
CA ALA A 102 2.81 6.20 15.60
C ALA A 102 1.69 5.31 15.01
N PRO A 103 0.57 5.04 15.70
CA PRO A 103 -0.54 4.26 15.12
C PRO A 103 -1.12 4.96 13.89
N ILE A 104 -1.39 6.27 13.99
CA ILE A 104 -1.95 7.07 12.89
C ILE A 104 -0.99 7.07 11.69
N PHE A 105 0.29 7.26 11.95
CA PHE A 105 1.31 7.25 10.91
C PHE A 105 1.44 5.87 10.25
N TYR A 106 1.41 4.80 11.05
CA TYR A 106 1.48 3.43 10.56
C TYR A 106 0.27 3.06 9.71
N ASP A 107 -0.94 3.43 10.13
CA ASP A 107 -2.16 3.19 9.35
C ASP A 107 -2.09 3.91 8.00
N ASN A 108 -1.64 5.17 7.99
CA ASN A 108 -1.40 5.91 6.74
C ASN A 108 -0.37 5.22 5.84
N PHE A 109 0.71 4.67 6.41
CA PHE A 109 1.69 3.89 5.67
C PHE A 109 1.07 2.63 5.04
N ILE A 110 0.22 1.89 5.77
CA ILE A 110 -0.49 0.72 5.24
C ILE A 110 -1.45 1.12 4.10
N GLN A 111 -2.15 2.25 4.24
CA GLN A 111 -3.01 2.76 3.16
C GLN A 111 -2.20 3.12 1.91
N LEU A 112 -1.03 3.76 2.07
CA LEU A 112 -0.13 4.04 0.95
C LEU A 112 0.37 2.75 0.27
N MET A 113 0.71 1.71 1.04
CA MET A 113 1.09 0.40 0.50
C MET A 113 -0.04 -0.18 -0.37
N LYS A 114 -1.27 -0.18 0.15
CA LYS A 114 -2.46 -0.67 -0.58
C LYS A 114 -2.70 0.10 -1.87
N GLN A 115 -2.62 1.44 -1.82
CA GLN A 115 -2.81 2.30 -2.98
C GLN A 115 -1.76 2.11 -4.09
N ASN A 116 -0.50 1.85 -3.71
CA ASN A 116 0.59 1.68 -4.67
C ASN A 116 0.70 0.24 -5.22
N TYR A 117 0.09 -0.73 -4.54
CA TYR A 117 0.10 -2.13 -4.94
C TYR A 117 -1.30 -2.71 -5.17
N SER A 118 -1.93 -3.25 -4.13
CA SER A 118 -3.28 -3.80 -4.16
C SER A 118 -3.79 -4.00 -2.73
N GLU A 119 -5.08 -3.82 -2.50
CA GLU A 119 -5.65 -3.93 -1.14
C GLU A 119 -5.58 -5.36 -0.58
N ASP A 120 -5.85 -6.36 -1.41
CA ASP A 120 -5.88 -7.77 -1.04
C ASP A 120 -4.49 -8.34 -0.73
N LYS A 121 -3.43 -7.78 -1.33
CA LYS A 121 -2.04 -8.25 -1.23
C LYS A 121 -1.28 -7.70 -0.02
N ILE A 122 -1.77 -6.64 0.60
CA ILE A 122 -1.14 -6.02 1.77
C ILE A 122 -1.84 -6.49 3.04
N LYS A 123 -1.12 -7.22 3.86
CA LYS A 123 -1.53 -7.66 5.19
C LYS A 123 -0.75 -6.92 6.26
N ASN A 124 -1.32 -6.81 7.46
CA ASN A 124 -0.66 -6.21 8.62
C ASN A 124 -0.87 -7.04 9.89
N GLY A 125 -0.11 -6.71 10.94
CA GLY A 125 -0.35 -7.18 12.30
C GLY A 125 -1.30 -6.26 13.08
N VAL A 126 -1.36 -6.44 14.40
CA VAL A 126 -2.09 -5.55 15.32
C VAL A 126 -1.11 -4.57 15.95
N PHE A 127 -1.24 -3.28 15.64
CA PHE A 127 -0.35 -2.26 16.18
C PHE A 127 -0.40 -2.24 17.72
N GLY A 128 0.75 -2.18 18.37
CA GLY A 128 0.87 -2.11 19.83
C GLY A 128 0.58 -3.40 20.59
N ALA A 129 0.11 -4.46 19.92
CA ALA A 129 -0.09 -5.77 20.54
C ALA A 129 1.24 -6.54 20.68
N MET A 130 1.30 -7.44 21.66
CA MET A 130 2.38 -8.41 21.78
C MET A 130 2.18 -9.53 20.74
N MET A 131 2.87 -9.39 19.61
CA MET A 131 2.73 -10.30 18.48
C MET A 131 3.81 -11.38 18.48
N GLN A 132 3.45 -12.60 18.08
CA GLN A 132 4.42 -13.58 17.58
C GLN A 132 4.39 -13.52 16.05
N VAL A 133 5.53 -13.18 15.46
CA VAL A 133 5.69 -13.10 14.00
C VAL A 133 6.49 -14.31 13.54
N HIS A 134 5.84 -15.21 12.83
CA HIS A 134 6.50 -16.36 12.22
C HIS A 134 6.96 -15.98 10.82
N ILE A 135 8.24 -16.16 10.54
CA ILE A 135 8.88 -15.73 9.30
C ILE A 135 9.65 -16.91 8.73
N GLN A 136 9.17 -17.51 7.64
CA GLN A 136 9.92 -18.53 6.92
C GLN A 136 10.74 -17.85 5.82
N ASN A 137 11.96 -17.43 6.17
CA ASN A 137 12.83 -16.67 5.27
C ASN A 137 13.32 -17.53 4.09
N ASP A 138 13.12 -17.04 2.87
CA ASP A 138 13.42 -17.73 1.62
C ASP A 138 14.78 -17.27 1.05
N GLY A 139 15.83 -18.05 1.29
CA GLY A 139 17.20 -17.77 0.81
C GLY A 139 18.30 -18.10 1.82
N PRO A 140 18.39 -17.38 2.95
CA PRO A 140 17.60 -16.22 3.34
C PRO A 140 18.02 -14.92 2.62
N VAL A 141 17.07 -14.02 2.39
CA VAL A 141 17.30 -12.68 1.84
C VAL A 141 16.72 -11.64 2.80
N THR A 142 17.58 -10.74 3.30
CA THR A 142 17.19 -9.70 4.24
C THR A 142 17.81 -8.37 3.82
N ILE A 143 16.99 -7.35 3.61
CA ILE A 143 17.41 -6.03 3.12
C ILE A 143 16.98 -4.96 4.13
N PRO A 144 17.93 -4.31 4.82
CA PRO A 144 17.62 -3.10 5.56
C PRO A 144 17.45 -1.93 4.58
N LEU A 145 16.39 -1.14 4.78
CA LEU A 145 16.16 0.12 4.07
C LEU A 145 15.98 1.26 5.06
N GLU A 146 16.44 2.43 4.67
CA GLU A 146 16.25 3.68 5.41
C GLU A 146 15.95 4.80 4.42
N SER A 147 14.91 5.60 4.71
CA SER A 147 14.60 6.77 3.90
C SER A 147 15.70 7.83 4.06
N PRO A 148 16.12 8.49 2.97
CA PRO A 148 17.14 9.53 3.03
C PRO A 148 16.69 10.74 3.86
N GLU A 149 17.60 11.35 4.62
CA GLU A 149 17.29 12.54 5.43
C GLU A 149 16.84 13.74 4.57
N ASN A 150 17.37 13.87 3.36
CA ASN A 150 17.16 15.03 2.47
C ASN A 150 16.21 14.71 1.30
N LEU A 151 15.06 14.07 1.57
CA LEU A 151 14.04 13.90 0.54
C LEU A 151 13.47 15.26 0.11
N PRO A 152 13.40 15.55 -1.21
CA PRO A 152 12.82 16.78 -1.71
C PRO A 152 11.35 16.87 -1.30
N GLU A 153 10.88 18.09 -1.01
CA GLU A 153 9.47 18.27 -0.70
C GLU A 153 8.58 17.88 -1.89
N PRO A 154 7.43 17.24 -1.63
CA PRO A 154 6.49 16.90 -2.69
C PRO A 154 6.07 18.18 -3.42
N LYS A 155 6.28 18.20 -4.74
CA LYS A 155 5.90 19.34 -5.59
C LYS A 155 4.38 19.52 -5.51
N VAL A 156 3.92 20.54 -4.79
CA VAL A 156 2.52 20.95 -4.78
C VAL A 156 2.15 21.36 -6.20
N ARG A 157 1.28 20.58 -6.86
CA ARG A 157 0.68 21.00 -8.14
C ARG A 157 -0.24 22.17 -7.85
N LYS A 158 0.17 23.38 -8.23
CA LYS A 158 -0.73 24.55 -8.22
C LYS A 158 -1.88 24.25 -9.18
N TYR A 159 -3.08 24.06 -8.63
CA TYR A 159 -4.30 24.15 -9.44
C TYR A 159 -4.37 25.57 -9.99
N GLN A 160 -4.42 25.70 -11.32
CA GLN A 160 -4.72 26.99 -11.95
C GLN A 160 -6.21 27.26 -11.76
N ASP A 161 -6.53 28.35 -11.08
CA ASP A 161 -7.90 28.84 -10.94
C ASP A 161 -8.54 28.99 -12.31
N CYS A 162 -9.60 28.21 -12.54
CA CYS A 162 -10.45 28.39 -13.70
C CYS A 162 -11.22 29.70 -13.51
N LYS A 163 -10.69 30.79 -14.08
CA LYS A 163 -11.36 32.09 -14.12
C LYS A 163 -12.65 31.94 -14.93
N ILE A 164 -13.78 31.83 -14.23
CA ILE A 164 -15.09 32.05 -14.81
C ILE A 164 -15.14 33.54 -15.18
N THR A 165 -15.01 33.84 -16.48
CA THR A 165 -15.26 35.18 -17.00
C THR A 165 -16.76 35.36 -17.16
N SER A 166 -17.40 36.01 -16.19
CA SER A 166 -18.77 36.51 -16.36
C SER A 166 -18.76 37.64 -17.39
N ARG A 167 -19.09 37.34 -18.65
CA ARG A 167 -19.51 38.38 -19.61
C ARG A 167 -20.98 38.68 -19.38
N ASN A 168 -21.24 39.90 -18.91
CA ASN A 168 -22.56 40.53 -18.95
C ASN A 168 -23.09 40.52 -20.39
N GLN A 169 -24.26 39.92 -20.60
CA GLN A 169 -25.14 40.30 -21.69
C GLN A 169 -26.53 40.58 -21.12
N SER A 170 -26.86 41.86 -21.15
CA SER A 170 -28.20 42.40 -21.00
C SER A 170 -29.01 42.17 -22.28
N SER A 171 -30.07 41.37 -22.22
CA SER A 171 -31.40 41.73 -22.74
C SER A 171 -32.38 40.54 -22.68
N SER A 172 -33.49 40.78 -21.99
CA SER A 172 -34.86 40.31 -22.23
C SER A 172 -35.09 38.99 -23.00
N SER A 173 -35.67 37.98 -22.35
CA SER A 173 -37.12 37.72 -22.34
C SER A 173 -37.43 36.33 -21.79
N LEU A 174 -38.71 36.15 -21.45
CA LEU A 174 -39.27 35.18 -20.52
C LEU A 174 -39.09 33.69 -20.88
N ALA A 175 -38.86 32.93 -19.80
CA ALA A 175 -39.45 31.63 -19.46
C ALA A 175 -39.37 30.46 -20.46
N SER A 176 -38.62 29.42 -20.06
CA SER A 176 -39.20 28.09 -19.81
C SER A 176 -38.14 27.11 -19.31
N ASN A 177 -38.50 26.34 -18.28
CA ASN A 177 -38.10 24.99 -17.90
C ASN A 177 -36.89 24.33 -18.59
N GLN A 178 -35.98 23.78 -17.78
CA GLN A 178 -35.64 22.35 -17.65
C GLN A 178 -34.27 22.20 -16.98
N SER A 179 -34.23 21.48 -15.86
CA SER A 179 -33.67 20.12 -15.72
C SER A 179 -32.12 20.10 -15.66
N CYS A 180 -31.60 19.45 -14.62
CA CYS A 180 -30.25 18.90 -14.65
C CYS A 180 -30.23 17.67 -13.75
N SER A 181 -30.69 16.55 -14.33
CA SER A 181 -30.34 15.21 -13.89
C SER A 181 -29.24 14.70 -14.81
N SER A 182 -28.17 14.24 -14.15
CA SER A 182 -27.15 13.27 -14.54
C SER A 182 -27.35 12.60 -15.90
N LEU A 183 -26.32 12.55 -16.75
CA LEU A 183 -26.14 11.46 -17.70
C LEU A 183 -24.66 11.26 -18.06
N ASN A 184 -24.24 10.00 -17.88
CA ASN A 184 -23.08 9.35 -18.48
C ASN A 184 -23.14 9.41 -20.01
N SER A 185 -21.98 9.25 -20.65
CA SER A 185 -21.93 8.68 -22.00
C SER A 185 -20.64 7.90 -22.23
N GLU A 186 -20.75 6.57 -22.26
CA GLU A 186 -19.92 5.70 -23.10
C GLU A 186 -20.37 5.83 -24.58
N PRO A 187 -19.54 5.47 -25.56
CA PRO A 187 -20.00 5.20 -26.92
C PRO A 187 -20.25 3.71 -27.17
N ALA A 188 -21.27 3.45 -27.98
CA ALA A 188 -21.78 2.15 -28.38
C ALA A 188 -20.95 1.45 -29.48
N PHE A 189 -20.97 0.11 -29.45
CA PHE A 189 -20.83 -0.72 -30.65
C PHE A 189 -21.86 -1.86 -30.59
N LYS A 190 -22.71 -1.95 -31.63
CA LYS A 190 -23.70 -3.01 -31.82
C LYS A 190 -23.15 -4.07 -32.78
N SER A 191 -23.45 -5.33 -32.52
CA SER A 191 -23.95 -6.26 -33.55
C SER A 191 -24.72 -7.41 -32.90
N ASP A 192 -25.92 -7.63 -33.44
CA ASP A 192 -26.89 -8.71 -33.19
C ASP A 192 -26.26 -10.11 -33.37
N THR A 193 -26.75 -11.25 -32.88
CA THR A 193 -28.13 -11.79 -32.94
C THR A 193 -28.22 -13.06 -32.06
N ALA A 194 -29.45 -13.39 -31.65
CA ALA A 194 -29.90 -14.48 -30.76
C ALA A 194 -29.63 -15.93 -31.21
N VAL A 195 -29.76 -16.91 -30.29
CA VAL A 195 -30.76 -18.02 -30.33
C VAL A 195 -30.86 -18.69 -28.93
N GLU A 196 -32.08 -19.14 -28.63
CA GLU A 196 -32.73 -19.62 -27.41
C GLU A 196 -32.38 -21.04 -26.88
N THR A 197 -32.89 -21.29 -25.65
CA THR A 197 -33.44 -22.53 -25.02
C THR A 197 -32.47 -23.60 -24.46
N GLN A 198 -32.49 -23.86 -23.14
CA GLN A 198 -33.21 -24.96 -22.41
C GLN A 198 -32.74 -26.37 -22.87
N ASP A 199 -32.45 -27.38 -22.04
CA ASP A 199 -32.96 -27.76 -20.73
C ASP A 199 -32.15 -28.94 -20.15
N SER A 200 -32.33 -29.22 -18.86
CA SER A 200 -32.18 -30.51 -18.17
C SER A 200 -30.80 -31.19 -17.98
N ALA A 201 -30.40 -31.34 -16.71
CA ALA A 201 -29.47 -32.38 -16.25
C ALA A 201 -30.26 -33.40 -15.41
N LYS A 202 -30.21 -34.67 -15.84
CA LYS A 202 -30.68 -35.86 -15.11
C LYS A 202 -29.49 -36.64 -14.58
N ASP A 203 -29.75 -37.26 -13.44
CA ASP A 203 -28.96 -38.22 -12.68
C ASP A 203 -28.08 -39.18 -13.50
N SER A 204 -26.89 -39.45 -12.97
CA SER A 204 -26.26 -40.78 -12.86
C SER A 204 -25.14 -40.73 -11.82
#